data_AF-A0A9E3T105-F1
#
_entry.id   AF-A0A9E3T105-F1
#
_cell.length_a   1.000
_cell.length_b   1.000
_cell.length_c   1.000
_cell.angle_alpha   90.00
_cell.angle_beta   90.00
_cell.angle_gamma   90.00
#
_symmetry.space_group_name_H-M   'P 1'
#
loop_
_entity.id
_entity.type
_entity.pdbx_description
1 polymer ?
#
loop_
_entity_poly.entity_id
_entity_poly.type
_entity_poly.pdbx_seq_one_letter_code
_entity_poly.pdbx_strand_id
1 'polypeptide(L)'
;MPFRYAIAPRKIALILAVIALILAAESLYSEYLVETYGGGSSSSVLGPVLDLFSVNLEQSLPTWYATLILFTAGVLLAVIAAAKQALRDRYRLYWIGLAVIFFYLSLDENAVIHEILSDPLQTTFHTSGYLAFGWQMVAAPLVVILALVYLRFLLHLTAGTRNLFILAGGLYVGGALIVDAVSANEWVQDNGITLGYLAIGTLEELLEMQGIVVFIYALLRSLVSMNYAVTFHSGQEPSADLTGSARSSGSPASGRLRVFVLVLIVVAVVINAVFLYWARSEEPTTPAASQDALLAYQAVLSQPGTEPVVVTRTAGMFGLEPMLSQRVAAAHLTLFDQVMVITLPTADASLILAGDRLPFDQAALSDILRANGVTQFIVFDTPAVRQMATTP
;
A
#
# COMPACT_ATOMS: atom_id res chain seq x y z
N MET A 1 25.05 34.23 13.47
CA MET A 1 25.78 33.86 12.24
C MET A 1 24.87 33.04 11.33
N PRO A 2 24.70 33.37 10.04
CA PRO A 2 23.96 32.51 9.12
C PRO A 2 24.74 31.23 8.86
N PHE A 3 24.17 30.08 9.21
CA PHE A 3 24.71 28.79 8.78
C PHE A 3 24.38 28.61 7.30
N ARG A 4 25.42 28.51 6.46
CA ARG A 4 25.31 28.14 5.05
C ARG A 4 25.50 26.64 4.92
N TYR A 5 24.44 25.93 4.56
CA TYR A 5 24.54 24.51 4.23
C TYR A 5 24.68 24.33 2.72
N ALA A 6 25.78 23.72 2.29
CA ALA A 6 25.98 23.38 0.88
C ALA A 6 25.10 22.17 0.53
N ILE A 7 24.15 22.35 -0.39
CA ILE A 7 23.33 21.26 -0.91
C ILE A 7 24.26 20.24 -1.58
N ALA A 8 24.12 18.97 -1.21
CA ALA A 8 24.84 17.86 -1.82
C ALA A 8 23.85 16.96 -2.58
N PRO A 9 23.45 17.30 -3.83
CA PRO A 9 22.37 16.60 -4.55
C PRO A 9 22.57 15.09 -4.60
N ARG A 10 23.80 14.65 -4.88
CA ARG A 10 24.14 13.22 -4.97
C ARG A 10 23.93 12.48 -3.65
N LYS A 11 24.27 13.10 -2.51
CA LYS A 11 24.13 12.44 -1.21
C LYS A 11 22.67 12.30 -0.82
N ILE A 12 21.88 13.35 -1.06
CA ILE A 12 20.43 13.35 -0.80
C ILE A 12 19.76 12.27 -1.65
N ALA A 13 20.03 12.27 -2.96
CA ALA A 13 19.48 11.27 -3.86
C ALA A 13 19.87 9.83 -3.50
N LEU A 14 21.13 9.59 -3.10
CA LEU A 14 21.56 8.26 -2.66
C LEU A 14 20.81 7.80 -1.39
N ILE A 15 20.62 8.69 -0.42
CA ILE A 15 19.89 8.36 0.82
C ILE A 15 18.44 7.98 0.47
N LEU A 16 17.75 8.81 -0.31
CA LEU A 16 16.37 8.54 -0.71
C LEU A 16 16.26 7.24 -1.52
N ALA A 17 17.15 7.02 -2.49
CA ALA A 17 17.17 5.78 -3.29
C ALA A 17 17.37 4.53 -2.41
N VAL A 18 18.26 4.59 -1.42
CA VAL A 18 18.50 3.49 -0.48
C VAL A 18 17.28 3.24 0.41
N ILE A 19 16.61 4.29 0.89
CA ILE A 19 15.39 4.15 1.69
C ILE A 19 14.31 3.44 0.86
N ALA A 20 14.06 3.89 -0.38
CA ALA A 20 13.09 3.25 -1.28
C ALA A 20 13.42 1.76 -1.54
N LEU A 21 14.70 1.42 -1.74
CA LEU A 21 15.14 0.03 -1.91
C LEU A 21 14.91 -0.82 -0.65
N ILE A 22 15.14 -0.26 0.53
CA ILE A 22 14.87 -0.96 1.80
C ILE A 22 13.36 -1.18 1.94
N LEU A 23 12.55 -0.15 1.71
CA LEU A 23 11.09 -0.25 1.81
C LEU A 23 10.51 -1.31 0.86
N ALA A 24 10.95 -1.32 -0.41
CA ALA A 24 10.52 -2.35 -1.36
C ALA A 24 10.96 -3.77 -0.94
N ALA A 25 12.17 -3.92 -0.37
CA ALA A 25 12.64 -5.20 0.13
C ALA A 25 11.86 -5.68 1.38
N GLU A 26 11.55 -4.76 2.29
CA GLU A 26 10.74 -5.04 3.48
C GLU A 26 9.29 -5.41 3.10
N SER A 27 8.72 -4.79 2.06
CA SER A 27 7.40 -5.15 1.53
C SER A 27 7.36 -6.58 1.05
N LEU A 28 8.24 -6.94 0.13
CA LEU A 28 8.28 -8.29 -0.44
C LEU A 28 8.53 -9.35 0.62
N TYR A 29 9.37 -9.03 1.62
CA TYR A 29 9.61 -9.91 2.75
C TYR A 29 8.37 -10.06 3.65
N SER A 30 7.68 -8.96 3.92
CA SER A 30 6.45 -8.96 4.73
C SER A 30 5.35 -9.77 4.05
N GLU A 31 5.15 -9.59 2.74
CA GLU A 31 4.22 -10.36 1.92
C GLU A 31 4.56 -11.86 1.91
N TYR A 32 5.84 -12.21 1.76
CA TYR A 32 6.30 -13.58 1.87
C TYR A 32 5.99 -14.21 3.24
N LEU A 33 6.17 -13.45 4.33
CA LEU A 33 5.83 -13.91 5.67
C LEU A 33 4.32 -14.10 5.83
N VAL A 34 3.50 -13.19 5.32
CA VAL A 34 2.03 -13.30 5.33
C VAL A 34 1.58 -14.53 4.54
N GLU A 35 2.09 -14.75 3.34
CA GLU A 35 1.71 -15.91 2.53
C GLU A 35 2.17 -17.24 3.17
N THR A 36 3.36 -17.27 3.77
CA THR A 36 3.93 -18.50 4.34
C THR A 36 3.36 -18.86 5.72
N TYR A 37 3.12 -17.86 6.57
CA TYR A 37 2.77 -18.06 7.98
C TYR A 37 1.39 -17.50 8.37
N GLY A 38 0.77 -16.66 7.53
CA GLY A 38 -0.50 -15.98 7.83
C GLY A 38 -1.75 -16.87 7.86
N GLY A 39 -1.68 -18.10 7.34
CA GLY A 39 -2.79 -19.07 7.39
C GLY A 39 -3.10 -19.65 8.78
N GLY A 40 -2.31 -19.31 9.81
CA GLY A 40 -2.38 -19.92 11.15
C GLY A 40 -3.17 -19.17 12.21
N SER A 41 -3.33 -17.84 12.13
CA SER A 41 -4.06 -17.08 13.15
C SER A 41 -4.58 -15.72 12.68
N SER A 42 -5.88 -15.63 12.45
CA SER A 42 -6.59 -14.39 12.07
C SER A 42 -6.74 -13.40 13.24
N SER A 43 -6.02 -13.62 14.34
CA SER A 43 -6.12 -12.83 15.58
C SER A 43 -4.78 -12.25 16.05
N SER A 44 -3.68 -12.48 15.31
CA SER A 44 -2.38 -11.93 15.70
C SER A 44 -2.18 -10.50 15.23
N VAL A 45 -1.54 -9.71 16.11
CA VAL A 45 -1.11 -8.32 15.83
C VAL A 45 -0.06 -8.27 14.72
N LEU A 46 0.54 -9.42 14.36
CA LEU A 46 1.60 -9.51 13.37
C LEU A 46 1.14 -9.11 11.96
N GLY A 47 -0.05 -9.54 11.52
CA GLY A 47 -0.58 -9.19 10.19
C GLY A 47 -0.65 -7.66 9.97
N PRO A 48 -1.39 -6.91 10.81
CA PRO A 48 -1.45 -5.45 10.70
C PRO A 48 -0.09 -4.74 10.84
N VAL A 49 0.87 -5.33 11.55
CA VAL A 49 2.24 -4.80 11.63
C VAL A 49 3.01 -5.01 10.32
N LEU A 50 2.85 -6.16 9.67
CA LEU A 50 3.46 -6.46 8.38
C LEU A 50 2.82 -5.61 7.26
N ASP A 51 1.51 -5.36 7.33
CA ASP A 51 0.77 -4.48 6.41
C ASP A 51 1.35 -3.06 6.37
N LEU A 52 1.86 -2.56 7.50
CA LEU A 52 2.50 -1.24 7.57
C LEU A 52 3.75 -1.12 6.67
N PHE A 53 4.39 -2.24 6.32
CA PHE A 53 5.56 -2.29 5.44
C PHE A 53 5.21 -2.66 4.00
N SER A 54 3.95 -3.00 3.71
CA SER A 54 3.50 -3.33 2.36
C SER A 54 3.43 -2.08 1.50
N VAL A 55 4.09 -2.11 0.34
CA VAL A 55 3.98 -1.09 -0.72
C VAL A 55 2.66 -1.20 -1.47
N ASN A 56 2.02 -2.37 -1.44
CA ASN A 56 0.74 -2.64 -2.12
C ASN A 56 -0.47 -2.16 -1.28
N LEU A 57 -0.24 -1.46 -0.17
CA LEU A 57 -1.30 -0.94 0.70
C LEU A 57 -1.16 0.58 0.86
N GLU A 58 -2.30 1.26 0.76
CA GLU A 58 -2.43 2.72 0.85
C GLU A 58 -2.07 3.32 2.23
N GLN A 59 -2.17 2.52 3.29
CA GLN A 59 -1.91 2.96 4.67
C GLN A 59 -0.60 2.41 5.21
N SER A 60 0.49 2.73 4.52
CA SER A 60 1.80 2.13 4.77
C SER A 60 2.93 3.17 4.93
N LEU A 61 4.06 2.73 5.47
CA LEU A 61 5.29 3.52 5.51
C LEU A 61 5.83 3.85 4.10
N PRO A 62 5.80 2.92 3.12
CA PRO A 62 6.09 3.24 1.72
C PRO A 62 5.23 4.37 1.13
N THR A 63 3.90 4.31 1.24
CA THR A 63 3.00 5.35 0.71
C THR A 63 3.26 6.70 1.35
N TRP A 64 3.51 6.72 2.67
CA TRP A 64 3.93 7.95 3.36
C TRP A 64 5.26 8.50 2.83
N TYR A 65 6.24 7.63 2.59
CA TYR A 65 7.52 8.01 2.00
C TYR A 65 7.34 8.57 0.57
N ALA A 66 6.57 7.88 -0.30
CA ALA A 66 6.25 8.30 -1.66
C ALA A 66 5.58 9.69 -1.67
N THR A 67 4.57 9.88 -0.83
CA THR A 67 3.89 11.17 -0.59
C THR A 67 4.89 12.28 -0.25
N LEU A 68 5.82 12.03 0.68
CA LEU A 68 6.79 13.03 1.10
C LEU A 68 7.81 13.39 0.01
N ILE A 69 8.27 12.43 -0.78
CA ILE A 69 9.21 12.72 -1.87
C ILE A 69 8.51 13.44 -3.03
N LEU A 70 7.26 13.12 -3.35
CA LEU A 70 6.43 13.86 -4.31
C LEU A 70 6.20 15.30 -3.85
N PHE A 71 5.80 15.49 -2.59
CA PHE A 71 5.64 16.82 -1.99
C PHE A 71 6.95 17.62 -2.05
N THR A 72 8.08 16.98 -1.70
CA THR A 72 9.40 17.60 -1.75
C THR A 72 9.77 18.03 -3.17
N ALA A 73 9.49 17.19 -4.18
CA ALA A 73 9.69 17.55 -5.57
C ALA A 73 8.81 18.76 -5.98
N GLY A 74 7.54 18.80 -5.54
CA GLY A 74 6.64 19.93 -5.73
C GLY A 74 7.17 21.23 -5.12
N VAL A 75 7.68 21.18 -3.88
CA VAL A 75 8.33 22.33 -3.21
C VAL A 75 9.57 22.79 -3.98
N LEU A 76 10.45 21.88 -4.40
CA LEU A 76 11.64 22.22 -5.18
C LEU A 76 11.28 22.86 -6.51
N LEU A 77 10.24 22.35 -7.20
CA LEU A 77 9.69 22.95 -8.41
C LEU A 77 9.13 24.35 -8.15
N ALA A 78 8.39 24.56 -7.06
CA ALA A 78 7.86 25.87 -6.70
C ALA A 78 8.97 26.90 -6.43
N VAL A 79 10.06 26.49 -5.77
CA VAL A 79 11.26 27.32 -5.57
C VAL A 79 11.90 27.69 -6.91
N ILE A 80 12.08 26.70 -7.81
CA ILE A 80 12.63 26.95 -9.15
C ILE A 80 11.69 27.86 -9.95
N ALA A 81 10.38 27.67 -9.85
CA ALA A 81 9.37 28.49 -10.51
C ALA A 81 9.45 29.96 -10.04
N ALA A 82 9.57 30.19 -8.74
CA ALA A 82 9.74 31.53 -8.18
C ALA A 82 11.03 32.21 -8.65
N ALA A 83 12.14 31.47 -8.69
CA ALA A 83 13.41 31.94 -9.25
C ALA A 83 13.27 32.33 -10.73
N LYS A 84 12.64 31.46 -11.53
CA LYS A 84 12.40 31.68 -12.96
C LYS A 84 11.44 32.84 -13.23
N GLN A 85 10.47 33.05 -12.34
CA GLN A 85 9.55 34.19 -12.38
C GLN A 85 10.30 35.50 -12.14
N ALA A 86 11.18 35.55 -11.13
CA ALA A 86 11.99 36.74 -10.83
C ALA A 86 12.90 37.13 -12.01
N LEU A 87 13.42 36.14 -12.73
CA LEU A 87 14.24 36.33 -13.94
C LEU A 87 13.43 36.58 -15.22
N ARG A 88 12.08 36.64 -15.14
CA ARG A 88 11.16 36.76 -16.29
C ARG A 88 11.42 35.72 -17.38
N ASP A 89 11.82 34.50 -17.00
CA ASP A 89 12.12 33.40 -17.91
C ASP A 89 10.90 33.07 -18.79
N ARG A 90 11.16 32.74 -20.07
CA ARG A 90 10.12 32.41 -21.06
C ARG A 90 9.23 31.25 -20.62
N TYR A 91 9.80 30.28 -19.90
CA TYR A 91 9.14 29.04 -19.51
C TYR A 91 8.70 29.02 -18.04
N ARG A 92 8.65 30.17 -17.35
CA ARG A 92 8.27 30.24 -15.93
C ARG A 92 6.93 29.56 -15.61
N LEU A 93 5.93 29.66 -16.50
CA LEU A 93 4.62 29.02 -16.30
C LEU A 93 4.68 27.48 -16.36
N TYR A 94 5.63 26.92 -17.12
CA TYR A 94 5.83 25.46 -17.17
C TYR A 94 6.40 24.94 -15.84
N TRP A 95 7.28 25.70 -15.20
CA TRP A 95 7.76 25.36 -13.85
C TRP A 95 6.65 25.42 -12.80
N ILE A 96 5.77 26.43 -12.88
CA ILE A 96 4.59 26.52 -12.00
C ILE A 96 3.66 25.32 -12.25
N GLY A 97 3.39 25.00 -13.51
CA GLY A 97 2.55 23.86 -13.88
C GLY A 97 3.09 22.54 -13.35
N LEU A 98 4.40 22.28 -13.46
CA LEU A 98 5.02 21.09 -12.84
C LEU A 98 4.86 21.08 -11.33
N ALA A 99 5.04 22.22 -10.65
CA ALA A 99 4.87 22.28 -9.19
C ALA A 99 3.44 21.88 -8.78
N VAL A 100 2.44 22.40 -9.48
CA VAL A 100 1.02 22.05 -9.25
C VAL A 100 0.78 20.56 -9.50
N ILE A 101 1.32 20.00 -10.60
CA ILE A 101 1.19 18.58 -10.92
C ILE A 101 1.79 17.72 -9.80
N PHE A 102 3.00 18.02 -9.33
CA PHE A 102 3.63 17.21 -8.27
C PHE A 102 2.95 17.35 -6.91
N PHE A 103 2.35 18.50 -6.61
CA PHE A 103 1.49 18.62 -5.43
C PHE A 103 0.20 17.82 -5.57
N TYR A 104 -0.38 17.76 -6.77
CA TYR A 104 -1.52 16.89 -7.04
C TYR A 104 -1.14 15.41 -6.91
N LEU A 105 -0.03 14.96 -7.51
CA LEU A 105 0.45 13.58 -7.37
C LEU A 105 0.70 13.23 -5.90
N SER A 106 1.33 14.12 -5.14
CA SER A 106 1.51 13.93 -3.69
C SER A 106 0.19 13.82 -2.92
N LEU A 107 -0.86 14.51 -3.37
CA LEU A 107 -2.18 14.44 -2.74
C LEU A 107 -2.87 13.13 -3.12
N ASP A 108 -2.81 12.77 -4.40
CA ASP A 108 -3.36 11.54 -4.96
C ASP A 108 -2.78 10.31 -4.28
N GLU A 109 -1.47 10.24 -4.11
CA GLU A 109 -0.75 9.16 -3.42
C GLU A 109 -1.34 8.81 -2.04
N ASN A 110 -1.81 9.79 -1.28
CA ASN A 110 -2.35 9.55 0.07
C ASN A 110 -3.89 9.57 0.11
N ALA A 111 -4.54 10.21 -0.87
CA ALA A 111 -5.99 10.33 -0.93
C ALA A 111 -6.65 9.33 -1.88
N VAL A 112 -5.82 8.58 -2.62
CA VAL A 112 -6.18 7.47 -3.49
C VAL A 112 -7.23 7.89 -4.52
N ILE A 113 -7.04 9.07 -5.12
CA ILE A 113 -8.05 9.71 -5.96
C ILE A 113 -8.22 8.93 -7.26
N HIS A 114 -7.13 8.41 -7.83
CA HIS A 114 -7.18 7.61 -9.04
C HIS A 114 -7.92 6.27 -8.85
N GLU A 115 -7.88 5.66 -7.66
CA GLU A 115 -8.72 4.48 -7.36
C GLU A 115 -10.21 4.82 -7.28
N ILE A 116 -10.58 5.96 -6.69
CA ILE A 116 -11.99 6.41 -6.67
C ILE A 116 -12.53 6.58 -8.10
N LEU A 117 -11.67 6.93 -9.05
CA LEU A 117 -12.01 7.03 -10.48
C LEU A 117 -12.06 5.67 -11.18
N SER A 118 -11.41 4.64 -10.64
CA SER A 118 -11.41 3.28 -11.18
C SER A 118 -12.80 2.68 -11.21
N ASP A 119 -13.55 2.67 -10.10
CA ASP A 119 -14.83 1.95 -9.99
C ASP A 119 -15.87 2.35 -11.06
N PRO A 120 -16.12 3.65 -11.34
CA PRO A 120 -17.04 4.04 -12.40
C PRO A 120 -16.57 3.64 -13.80
N LEU A 121 -15.25 3.60 -14.04
CA LEU A 121 -14.68 3.20 -15.32
C LEU A 121 -14.80 1.69 -15.53
N GLN A 122 -14.49 0.90 -14.50
CA GLN A 122 -14.61 -0.55 -14.52
C GLN A 122 -16.05 -0.98 -14.82
N THR A 123 -17.02 -0.37 -14.12
CA THR A 123 -18.45 -0.67 -14.30
C THR A 123 -19.00 -0.22 -15.65
N THR A 124 -18.56 0.94 -16.16
CA THR A 124 -19.08 1.49 -17.43
C THR A 124 -18.48 0.82 -18.66
N PHE A 125 -17.18 0.51 -18.63
CA PHE A 125 -16.44 0.00 -19.78
C PHE A 125 -16.16 -1.51 -19.71
N HIS A 126 -16.55 -2.18 -18.62
CA HIS A 126 -16.29 -3.61 -18.39
C HIS A 126 -14.82 -3.96 -18.61
N THR A 127 -13.95 -3.22 -17.94
CA THR A 127 -12.50 -3.33 -18.11
C THR A 127 -11.99 -4.72 -17.70
N SER A 128 -10.91 -5.18 -18.34
CA SER A 128 -10.30 -6.48 -18.06
C SER A 128 -8.85 -6.53 -18.55
N GLY A 129 -8.12 -7.58 -18.15
CA GLY A 129 -6.72 -7.79 -18.52
C GLY A 129 -5.85 -6.59 -18.11
N TYR A 130 -5.06 -6.05 -19.04
CA TYR A 130 -4.13 -4.95 -18.78
C TYR A 130 -4.78 -3.61 -18.41
N LEU A 131 -6.10 -3.48 -18.58
CA LEU A 131 -6.84 -2.29 -18.20
C LEU A 131 -7.78 -2.57 -17.04
N ALA A 132 -7.64 -3.70 -16.33
CA ALA A 132 -8.61 -4.14 -15.32
C ALA A 132 -8.89 -3.05 -14.28
N PHE A 133 -7.87 -2.33 -13.81
CA PHE A 133 -8.06 -1.24 -12.83
C PHE A 133 -8.75 0.01 -13.42
N GLY A 134 -8.69 0.22 -14.74
CA GLY A 134 -9.52 1.20 -15.45
C GLY A 134 -9.01 2.63 -15.44
N TRP A 135 -8.38 3.12 -14.37
CA TRP A 135 -7.89 4.49 -14.27
C TRP A 135 -6.86 4.86 -15.37
N GLN A 136 -6.11 3.88 -15.89
CA GLN A 136 -5.14 4.07 -16.97
C GLN A 136 -5.81 4.59 -18.26
N MET A 137 -7.11 4.32 -18.46
CA MET A 137 -7.88 4.86 -19.59
C MET A 137 -7.95 6.40 -19.56
N VAL A 138 -7.89 7.00 -18.37
CA VAL A 138 -7.87 8.46 -18.19
C VAL A 138 -6.43 8.97 -18.12
N ALA A 139 -5.57 8.30 -17.35
CA ALA A 139 -4.21 8.76 -17.13
C ALA A 139 -3.33 8.69 -18.40
N ALA A 140 -3.40 7.63 -19.19
CA ALA A 140 -2.54 7.48 -20.36
C ALA A 140 -2.74 8.61 -21.40
N PRO A 141 -3.98 8.98 -21.81
CA PRO A 141 -4.20 10.16 -22.66
C PRO A 141 -3.70 11.46 -22.02
N LEU A 142 -3.93 11.66 -20.70
CA LEU A 142 -3.47 12.86 -20.00
C LEU A 142 -1.94 12.98 -20.00
N VAL A 143 -1.22 11.88 -19.78
CA VAL A 143 0.24 11.83 -19.82
C VAL A 143 0.76 12.14 -21.23
N VAL A 144 0.13 11.61 -22.28
CA VAL A 144 0.50 11.93 -23.68
C VAL A 144 0.31 13.42 -23.97
N ILE A 145 -0.83 13.99 -23.58
CA ILE A 145 -1.10 15.44 -23.74
C ILE A 145 -0.05 16.24 -22.98
N LEU A 146 0.24 15.88 -21.73
CA LEU A 146 1.23 16.54 -20.90
C LEU A 146 2.63 16.49 -21.55
N ALA A 147 3.04 15.33 -22.05
CA ALA A 147 4.32 15.15 -22.74
C ALA A 147 4.41 16.06 -23.99
N LEU A 148 3.34 16.17 -24.77
CA LEU A 148 3.29 17.05 -25.95
C LEU A 148 3.36 18.54 -25.58
N VAL A 149 2.60 18.96 -24.56
CA VAL A 149 2.60 20.34 -24.06
C VAL A 149 4.00 20.71 -23.55
N TYR A 150 4.64 19.82 -22.79
CA TYR A 150 5.94 20.06 -22.19
C TYR A 150 7.12 19.75 -23.11
N LEU A 151 6.91 19.19 -24.31
CA LEU A 151 8.00 18.78 -25.21
C LEU A 151 8.96 19.93 -25.54
N ARG A 152 8.42 21.10 -25.93
CA ARG A 152 9.24 22.28 -26.26
C ARG A 152 10.01 22.81 -25.05
N PHE A 153 9.41 22.72 -23.86
CA PHE A 153 10.06 23.09 -22.62
C PHE A 153 11.19 22.12 -22.28
N LEU A 154 10.93 20.81 -22.37
CA LEU A 154 11.89 19.76 -22.08
C LEU A 154 13.12 19.85 -22.99
N LEU A 155 12.90 20.08 -24.29
CA LEU A 155 13.97 20.27 -25.28
C LEU A 155 14.77 21.57 -25.08
N HIS A 156 14.21 22.56 -24.37
CA HIS A 156 14.91 23.79 -24.03
C HIS A 156 15.87 23.64 -22.84
N LEU A 157 15.68 22.63 -21.98
CA LEU A 157 16.56 22.39 -20.85
C LEU A 157 17.96 21.96 -21.31
N THR A 158 18.96 22.20 -20.48
CA THR A 158 20.33 21.70 -20.74
C THR A 158 20.30 20.18 -20.87
N ALA A 159 21.15 19.61 -21.75
CA ALA A 159 21.14 18.16 -22.02
C ALA A 159 21.24 17.30 -20.75
N GLY A 160 22.02 17.75 -19.75
CA GLY A 160 22.14 17.07 -18.46
C GLY A 160 20.84 17.05 -17.65
N THR A 161 20.12 18.17 -17.54
CA THR A 161 18.83 18.23 -16.82
C THR A 161 17.74 17.51 -17.60
N ARG A 162 17.68 17.73 -18.92
CA ARG A 162 16.71 17.09 -19.83
C ARG A 162 16.75 15.57 -19.72
N ASN A 163 17.94 14.97 -19.83
CA ASN A 163 18.06 13.51 -19.80
C ASN A 163 17.66 12.92 -18.45
N LEU A 164 17.92 13.64 -17.34
CA LEU A 164 17.45 13.22 -16.01
C LEU A 164 15.93 13.34 -15.87
N PHE A 165 15.31 14.38 -16.44
CA PHE A 165 13.85 14.51 -16.47
C PHE A 165 13.20 13.40 -17.29
N ILE A 166 13.78 13.05 -18.45
CA ILE A 166 13.31 11.94 -19.29
C ILE A 166 13.45 10.61 -18.53
N LEU A 167 14.58 10.36 -17.88
CA LEU A 167 14.78 9.16 -17.08
C LEU A 167 13.79 9.08 -15.91
N ALA A 168 13.63 10.17 -15.16
CA ALA A 168 12.68 10.25 -14.05
C ALA A 168 11.24 9.98 -14.50
N GLY A 169 10.81 10.68 -15.56
CA GLY A 169 9.47 10.50 -16.11
C GLY A 169 9.25 9.10 -16.69
N GLY A 170 10.27 8.52 -17.35
CA GLY A 170 10.20 7.16 -17.88
C GLY A 170 10.14 6.09 -16.80
N LEU A 171 10.83 6.28 -15.67
CA LEU A 171 10.72 5.39 -14.51
C LEU A 171 9.35 5.50 -13.85
N TYR A 172 8.91 6.72 -13.53
CA TYR A 172 7.65 6.97 -12.83
C TYR A 172 6.44 6.54 -13.67
N VAL A 173 6.31 7.07 -14.88
CA VAL A 173 5.20 6.71 -15.79
C VAL A 173 5.30 5.25 -16.23
N GLY A 174 6.52 4.70 -16.34
CA GLY A 174 6.73 3.31 -16.68
C GLY A 174 6.24 2.35 -15.60
N GLY A 175 6.47 2.67 -14.32
CA GLY A 175 5.84 1.99 -13.19
C GLY A 175 4.32 2.11 -13.30
N ALA A 176 3.82 3.33 -13.11
CA ALA A 176 2.40 3.68 -13.03
C ALA A 176 1.51 3.16 -14.16
N LEU A 177 1.99 3.15 -15.41
CA LEU A 177 1.14 2.78 -16.56
C LEU A 177 1.45 1.41 -17.13
N ILE A 178 2.70 0.95 -17.07
CA ILE A 178 3.10 -0.29 -17.75
C ILE A 178 3.18 -1.43 -16.75
N VAL A 179 3.86 -1.24 -15.62
CA VAL A 179 3.99 -2.30 -14.61
C VAL A 179 2.64 -2.52 -13.92
N ASP A 180 1.91 -1.44 -13.62
CA ASP A 180 0.54 -1.54 -13.10
C ASP A 180 -0.40 -2.28 -14.06
N ALA A 181 -0.32 -2.00 -15.35
CA ALA A 181 -1.10 -2.74 -16.34
C ALA A 181 -0.76 -4.25 -16.33
N VAL A 182 0.51 -4.60 -16.08
CA VAL A 182 0.93 -6.01 -15.95
C VAL A 182 0.40 -6.62 -14.65
N SER A 183 0.44 -5.90 -13.52
CA SER A 183 -0.12 -6.35 -12.24
C SER A 183 -1.64 -6.57 -12.36
N ALA A 184 -2.36 -5.65 -13.00
CA ALA A 184 -3.78 -5.72 -13.30
C ALA A 184 -4.15 -6.96 -14.11
N ASN A 185 -3.34 -7.29 -15.12
CA ASN A 185 -3.56 -8.49 -15.92
C ASN A 185 -3.38 -9.77 -15.09
N GLU A 186 -2.34 -9.80 -14.25
CA GLU A 186 -2.07 -10.98 -13.42
C GLU A 186 -3.17 -11.22 -12.38
N TRP A 187 -3.66 -10.15 -11.76
CA TRP A 187 -4.81 -10.21 -10.84
C TRP A 187 -6.04 -10.88 -11.49
N VAL A 188 -6.32 -10.57 -12.77
CA VAL A 188 -7.41 -11.19 -13.53
C VAL A 188 -7.14 -12.66 -13.86
N GLN A 189 -5.90 -13.04 -14.19
CA GLN A 189 -5.57 -14.41 -14.58
C GLN A 189 -5.58 -15.38 -13.39
N ASP A 190 -5.02 -14.95 -12.25
CA ASP A 190 -4.84 -15.81 -11.08
C ASP A 190 -6.02 -15.78 -10.10
N ASN A 191 -7.06 -14.97 -10.38
CA ASN A 191 -8.25 -14.76 -9.54
C ASN A 191 -7.92 -14.30 -8.11
N GLY A 192 -7.03 -13.32 -7.97
CA GLY A 192 -6.83 -12.62 -6.71
C GLY A 192 -5.38 -12.29 -6.38
N ILE A 193 -5.11 -12.19 -5.08
CA ILE A 193 -3.82 -11.76 -4.53
C ILE A 193 -2.86 -12.96 -4.46
N THR A 194 -1.83 -12.93 -5.29
CA THR A 194 -0.71 -13.89 -5.27
C THR A 194 0.59 -13.18 -4.95
N LEU A 195 1.63 -13.90 -4.50
CA LEU A 195 2.96 -13.31 -4.35
C LEU A 195 3.52 -12.78 -5.67
N GLY A 196 3.14 -13.40 -6.81
CA GLY A 196 3.48 -12.90 -8.13
C GLY A 196 2.90 -11.50 -8.38
N TYR A 197 1.60 -11.34 -8.13
CA TYR A 197 0.91 -10.05 -8.20
C TYR A 197 1.56 -9.00 -7.29
N LEU A 198 1.78 -9.33 -6.01
CA LEU A 198 2.36 -8.42 -5.02
C LEU A 198 3.81 -8.03 -5.33
N ALA A 199 4.60 -8.96 -5.90
CA ALA A 199 5.97 -8.68 -6.34
C ALA A 199 6.01 -7.75 -7.56
N ILE A 200 5.04 -7.85 -8.47
CA ILE A 200 4.90 -6.93 -9.61
C ILE A 200 4.53 -5.53 -9.11
N GLY A 201 3.57 -5.42 -8.18
CA GLY A 201 3.24 -4.13 -7.54
C GLY A 201 4.42 -3.55 -6.75
N THR A 202 5.22 -4.38 -6.07
CA THR A 202 6.46 -3.92 -5.43
C THR A 202 7.47 -3.35 -6.45
N LEU A 203 7.56 -3.94 -7.63
CA LEU A 203 8.41 -3.42 -8.70
C LEU A 203 7.88 -2.09 -9.24
N GLU A 204 6.58 -1.97 -9.45
CA GLU A 204 5.91 -0.73 -9.85
C GLU A 204 6.26 0.41 -8.91
N GLU A 205 5.95 0.24 -7.63
CA GLU A 205 6.19 1.22 -6.56
C GLU A 205 7.66 1.61 -6.45
N LEU A 206 8.56 0.63 -6.57
CA LEU A 206 9.99 0.89 -6.60
C LEU A 206 10.38 1.77 -7.79
N LEU A 207 9.86 1.52 -8.99
CA LEU A 207 10.16 2.34 -10.17
C LEU A 207 9.65 3.77 -10.00
N GLU A 208 8.45 3.94 -9.42
CA GLU A 208 7.89 5.25 -9.11
C GLU A 208 8.77 6.05 -8.16
N MET A 209 9.09 5.46 -7.00
CA MET A 209 9.96 6.07 -6.01
C MET A 209 11.33 6.43 -6.59
N GLN A 210 11.96 5.53 -7.37
CA GLN A 210 13.25 5.81 -8.01
C GLN A 210 13.13 6.93 -9.06
N GLY A 211 12.04 6.97 -9.81
CA GLY A 211 11.74 8.05 -10.75
C GLY A 211 11.72 9.41 -10.06
N ILE A 212 11.02 9.52 -8.93
CA ILE A 212 10.95 10.75 -8.14
C ILE A 212 12.32 11.10 -7.53
N VAL A 213 13.09 10.12 -7.07
CA VAL A 213 14.46 10.36 -6.54
C VAL A 213 15.39 10.92 -7.62
N VAL A 214 15.36 10.37 -8.83
CA VAL A 214 16.11 10.90 -9.99
C VAL A 214 15.65 12.32 -10.31
N PHE A 215 14.35 12.60 -10.20
CA PHE A 215 13.79 13.93 -10.41
C PHE A 215 14.29 14.94 -9.37
N ILE A 216 14.20 14.62 -8.08
CA ILE A 216 14.72 15.43 -6.97
C ILE A 216 16.20 15.73 -7.18
N TYR A 217 17.00 14.73 -7.58
CA TYR A 217 18.41 14.93 -7.91
C TYR A 217 18.60 15.98 -9.01
N ALA A 218 17.80 15.91 -10.10
CA ALA A 218 17.85 16.85 -11.20
C ALA A 218 17.47 18.28 -10.77
N LEU A 219 16.44 18.43 -9.92
CA LEU A 219 15.99 19.72 -9.38
C LEU A 219 17.05 20.34 -8.47
N LEU A 220 17.59 19.57 -7.52
CA LEU A 220 18.65 20.02 -6.61
C LEU A 220 19.92 20.41 -7.38
N ARG A 221 20.30 19.63 -8.41
CA ARG A 221 21.43 19.99 -9.29
C ARG A 221 21.17 21.30 -10.03
N SER A 222 19.94 21.52 -10.48
CA SER A 222 19.54 22.75 -11.16
C SER A 222 19.63 23.96 -10.21
N LEU A 223 19.15 23.83 -8.97
CA LEU A 223 19.28 24.88 -7.94
C LEU A 223 20.73 25.24 -7.64
N VAL A 224 21.60 24.23 -7.49
CA VAL A 224 23.04 24.44 -7.28
C VAL A 224 23.66 25.17 -8.48
N SER A 225 23.29 24.80 -9.71
CA SER A 225 23.81 25.47 -10.92
C SER A 225 23.38 26.93 -11.07
N MET A 226 22.26 27.30 -10.44
CA MET A 226 21.75 28.68 -10.40
C MET A 226 22.33 29.49 -9.23
N ASN A 227 23.33 28.99 -8.50
CA ASN A 227 23.95 29.62 -7.32
C ASN A 227 22.97 29.91 -6.17
N TYR A 228 21.85 29.20 -6.07
CA TYR A 228 20.98 29.29 -4.89
C TYR A 228 21.61 28.54 -3.71
N ALA A 229 21.66 29.20 -2.55
CA ALA A 229 22.10 28.61 -1.29
C ALA A 229 21.00 28.74 -0.23
N VAL A 230 20.75 27.67 0.53
CA VAL A 230 19.86 27.72 1.68
C VAL A 230 20.59 28.43 2.82
N THR A 231 20.03 29.56 3.27
CA THR A 231 20.60 30.37 4.34
C THR A 231 19.62 30.42 5.50
N PHE A 232 19.98 29.79 6.62
CA PHE A 232 19.19 29.86 7.84
C PHE A 232 19.56 31.13 8.60
N HIS A 233 18.58 32.03 8.78
CA HIS A 233 18.75 33.23 9.59
C HIS A 233 18.29 32.91 11.01
N SER A 234 19.23 32.79 11.95
CA SER A 234 18.91 32.85 13.38
C SER A 234 18.52 34.30 13.68
N GLY A 235 17.29 34.52 14.15
CA GLY A 235 16.72 35.84 14.43
C GLY A 235 17.30 36.55 15.67
N GLN A 236 18.62 36.55 15.84
CA GLN A 236 19.29 37.45 16.79
C GLN A 236 20.04 38.54 16.02
N GLU A 237 19.70 39.79 16.32
CA GLU A 237 20.40 40.97 15.82
C GLU A 237 21.92 40.88 16.09
N PRO A 238 22.75 41.41 15.18
CA PRO A 238 24.19 41.29 15.30
C PRO A 238 24.73 42.21 16.39
N SER A 239 25.10 41.64 17.55
CA SER A 239 26.12 42.27 18.39
C SER A 239 27.50 42.06 17.77
N ALA A 240 28.25 43.16 17.71
CA ALA A 240 29.56 43.27 17.11
C ALA A 240 30.61 42.35 17.76
N ASP A 241 31.69 42.17 17.01
CA ASP A 241 32.89 41.38 17.28
C ASP A 241 32.76 39.86 17.15
N LEU A 242 33.45 39.33 16.14
CA LEU A 242 34.68 38.55 16.36
C LEU A 242 35.33 38.21 15.01
N THR A 243 36.51 38.78 14.81
CA THR A 243 37.51 38.41 13.81
C THR A 243 38.01 36.98 14.07
N GLY A 244 37.30 35.99 13.51
CA GLY A 244 37.69 34.59 13.57
C GLY A 244 37.78 33.96 12.19
N SER A 245 38.99 33.89 11.63
CA SER A 245 39.30 33.08 10.45
C SER A 245 39.08 31.59 10.79
N ALA A 246 37.88 31.08 10.53
CA ALA A 246 37.60 29.65 10.60
C ALA A 246 38.11 28.98 9.32
N ARG A 247 39.32 28.45 9.38
CA ARG A 247 39.88 27.51 8.40
C ARG A 247 38.91 26.34 8.23
N SER A 248 38.48 26.10 6.98
CA SER A 248 37.71 24.91 6.61
C SER A 248 38.62 23.68 6.69
N SER A 249 38.61 22.99 7.83
CA SER A 249 39.16 21.63 7.93
C SER A 249 38.27 20.70 7.09
N GLY A 250 38.83 20.13 6.02
CA GLY A 250 38.19 19.09 5.23
C GLY A 250 37.83 17.89 6.11
N SER A 251 36.53 17.65 6.30
CA SER A 251 36.00 16.51 7.04
C SER A 251 35.75 15.32 6.11
N PRO A 252 35.94 14.06 6.57
CA PRO A 252 35.70 12.84 5.81
C PRO A 252 34.18 12.59 5.64
N ALA A 253 33.53 13.45 4.86
CA ALA A 253 32.07 13.48 4.72
C ALA A 253 31.50 12.30 3.90
N SER A 254 32.33 11.41 3.36
CA SER A 254 31.93 10.16 2.71
C SER A 254 31.80 8.98 3.68
N GLY A 255 32.60 8.96 4.76
CA GLY A 255 32.55 7.90 5.77
C GLY A 255 31.24 7.88 6.54
N ARG A 256 30.74 9.07 6.94
CA ARG A 256 29.48 9.19 7.69
C ARG A 256 28.26 8.70 6.93
N LEU A 257 28.21 8.93 5.61
CA LEU A 257 27.10 8.43 4.77
C LEU A 257 27.11 6.91 4.66
N ARG A 258 28.29 6.31 4.48
CA ARG A 258 28.44 4.84 4.45
C ARG A 258 28.02 4.22 5.78
N VAL A 259 28.42 4.81 6.89
CA VAL A 259 28.02 4.35 8.23
C VAL A 259 26.50 4.47 8.41
N PHE A 260 25.89 5.58 8.00
CA PHE A 260 24.44 5.76 8.07
C PHE A 260 23.67 4.71 7.26
N VAL A 261 24.08 4.49 6.00
CA VAL A 261 23.47 3.45 5.14
C VAL A 261 23.66 2.06 5.73
N LEU A 262 24.84 1.75 6.26
CA LEU A 262 25.11 0.48 6.94
C LEU A 262 24.19 0.28 8.15
N VAL A 263 23.97 1.33 8.95
CA VAL A 263 23.06 1.29 10.10
C VAL A 263 21.63 0.97 9.65
N LEU A 264 21.13 1.62 8.59
CA LEU A 264 19.80 1.33 8.05
C LEU A 264 19.66 -0.14 7.63
N ILE A 265 20.65 -0.67 6.91
CA ILE A 265 20.65 -2.07 6.45
C ILE A 265 20.67 -3.03 7.65
N VAL A 266 21.50 -2.76 8.66
CA VAL A 266 21.57 -3.61 9.87
C VAL A 266 20.25 -3.59 10.63
N VAL A 267 19.61 -2.42 10.75
CA VAL A 267 18.29 -2.31 11.40
C VAL A 267 17.25 -3.13 10.65
N ALA A 268 17.18 -3.02 9.31
CA ALA A 268 16.28 -3.81 8.47
C ALA A 268 16.49 -5.32 8.67
N VAL A 269 17.73 -5.79 8.63
CA VAL A 269 18.06 -7.22 8.86
C VAL A 269 17.62 -7.69 10.25
N VAL A 270 17.79 -6.87 11.28
CA VAL A 270 17.37 -7.20 12.65
C VAL A 270 15.84 -7.26 12.74
N ILE A 271 15.13 -6.29 12.16
CA ILE A 271 13.65 -6.29 12.09
C ILE A 271 13.15 -7.57 11.41
N ASN A 272 13.73 -7.92 10.26
CA ASN A 272 13.37 -9.13 9.52
C ASN A 272 13.58 -10.42 10.32
N ALA A 273 14.67 -10.49 11.09
CA ALA A 273 14.92 -11.63 11.98
C ALA A 273 13.90 -11.71 13.12
N VAL A 274 13.47 -10.57 13.66
CA VAL A 274 12.42 -10.49 14.69
C VAL A 274 11.07 -10.91 14.11
N PHE A 275 10.69 -10.41 12.93
CA PHE A 275 9.44 -10.80 12.27
C PHE A 275 9.42 -12.28 11.90
N LEU A 276 10.54 -12.84 11.43
CA LEU A 276 10.62 -14.29 11.18
C LEU A 276 10.44 -15.10 12.45
N TYR A 277 11.11 -14.68 13.53
CA TYR A 277 10.99 -15.36 14.82
C TYR A 277 9.55 -15.30 15.33
N TRP A 278 8.91 -14.12 15.26
CA TRP A 278 7.52 -13.95 15.67
C TRP A 278 6.59 -14.81 14.80
N ALA A 279 6.68 -14.71 13.47
CA ALA A 279 5.89 -15.50 12.52
C ALA A 279 6.01 -17.01 12.76
N ARG A 280 7.21 -17.50 13.10
CA ARG A 280 7.44 -18.92 13.43
C ARG A 280 6.97 -19.32 14.83
N SER A 281 6.94 -18.37 15.76
CA SER A 281 6.50 -18.61 17.13
C SER A 281 4.98 -18.63 17.26
N GLU A 282 4.27 -18.10 16.27
CA GLU A 282 2.85 -18.38 16.09
C GLU A 282 2.72 -19.82 15.61
N GLU A 283 2.58 -20.75 16.56
CA GLU A 283 2.06 -22.06 16.20
C GLU A 283 0.72 -21.84 15.50
N PRO A 284 0.42 -22.55 14.39
CA PRO A 284 -0.95 -22.71 13.96
C PRO A 284 -1.63 -23.41 15.11
N THR A 285 -2.19 -22.64 16.03
CA THR A 285 -3.16 -23.16 16.96
C THR A 285 -4.21 -23.70 16.02
N THR A 286 -4.23 -25.03 15.84
CA THR A 286 -5.46 -25.72 15.49
C THR A 286 -6.45 -25.06 16.42
N PRO A 287 -7.43 -24.28 15.94
CA PRO A 287 -8.20 -23.44 16.85
C PRO A 287 -8.78 -24.43 17.85
N ALA A 288 -8.22 -24.46 19.06
CA ALA A 288 -8.70 -25.34 20.10
C ALA A 288 -10.12 -24.86 20.22
N ALA A 289 -11.08 -25.69 19.76
CA ALA A 289 -12.42 -25.24 19.39
C ALA A 289 -12.81 -24.18 20.41
N SER A 290 -12.85 -22.91 19.99
CA SER A 290 -12.96 -21.82 20.96
C SER A 290 -14.13 -22.19 21.86
N GLN A 291 -14.06 -21.88 23.14
CA GLN A 291 -15.10 -22.33 24.06
C GLN A 291 -16.50 -22.00 23.52
N ASP A 292 -16.64 -20.85 22.84
CA ASP A 292 -17.82 -20.45 22.05
C ASP A 292 -18.16 -21.39 20.88
N ALA A 293 -17.20 -21.83 20.07
CA ALA A 293 -17.42 -22.79 18.99
C ALA A 293 -17.80 -24.19 19.49
N LEU A 294 -17.19 -24.64 20.60
CA LEU A 294 -17.56 -25.91 21.22
C LEU A 294 -18.97 -25.84 21.81
N LEU A 295 -19.30 -24.73 22.50
CA LEU A 295 -20.63 -24.49 23.06
C LEU A 295 -21.69 -24.35 21.95
N ALA A 296 -21.40 -23.63 20.87
CA ALA A 296 -22.30 -23.50 19.73
C ALA A 296 -22.56 -24.87 19.06
N TYR A 297 -21.51 -25.66 18.85
CA TYR A 297 -21.62 -27.00 18.26
C TYR A 297 -22.43 -27.94 19.17
N GLN A 298 -22.17 -27.94 20.48
CA GLN A 298 -22.94 -28.71 21.46
C GLN A 298 -24.39 -28.26 21.54
N ALA A 299 -24.65 -26.95 21.51
CA ALA A 299 -25.99 -26.37 21.58
C ALA A 299 -26.87 -26.80 20.39
N VAL A 300 -26.28 -26.85 19.19
CA VAL A 300 -26.96 -27.36 17.98
C VAL A 300 -27.24 -28.86 18.08
N LEU A 301 -26.24 -29.66 18.48
CA LEU A 301 -26.41 -31.12 18.59
C LEU A 301 -27.36 -31.55 19.72
N SER A 302 -27.52 -30.72 20.76
CA SER A 302 -28.43 -31.01 21.88
C SER A 302 -29.92 -30.77 21.55
N GLN A 303 -30.24 -30.21 20.37
CA GLN A 303 -31.63 -29.95 20.00
C GLN A 303 -32.34 -31.25 19.60
N PRO A 304 -33.50 -31.56 20.19
CA PRO A 304 -34.29 -32.71 19.76
C PRO A 304 -34.91 -32.44 18.38
N GLY A 305 -34.39 -33.13 17.36
CA GLY A 305 -34.90 -33.08 15.99
C GLY A 305 -35.27 -34.48 15.49
N THR A 306 -36.32 -34.57 14.67
CA THR A 306 -36.71 -35.82 13.98
C THR A 306 -35.97 -36.02 12.66
N GLU A 307 -35.30 -34.98 12.15
CA GLU A 307 -34.57 -34.98 10.87
C GLU A 307 -33.08 -34.68 11.08
N PRO A 308 -32.18 -35.29 10.28
CA PRO A 308 -30.75 -35.13 10.43
C PRO A 308 -30.28 -33.74 9.97
N VAL A 309 -29.50 -33.06 10.82
CA VAL A 309 -28.83 -31.79 10.49
C VAL A 309 -27.36 -32.07 10.23
N VAL A 310 -26.86 -31.67 9.07
CA VAL A 310 -25.43 -31.69 8.75
C VAL A 310 -24.77 -30.44 9.31
N VAL A 311 -23.73 -30.62 10.12
CA VAL A 311 -22.97 -29.52 10.72
C VAL A 311 -21.54 -29.55 10.20
N THR A 312 -21.17 -28.53 9.44
CA THR A 312 -19.84 -28.38 8.86
C THR A 312 -19.14 -27.17 9.47
N ARG A 313 -17.93 -27.36 10.01
CA ARG A 313 -17.09 -26.27 10.51
C ARG A 313 -16.15 -25.77 9.42
N THR A 314 -16.06 -24.46 9.25
CA THR A 314 -15.05 -23.82 8.40
C THR A 314 -14.22 -22.83 9.21
N ALA A 315 -12.94 -22.68 8.84
CA ALA A 315 -12.11 -21.59 9.32
C ALA A 315 -12.50 -20.28 8.62
N GLY A 316 -12.32 -19.15 9.31
CA GLY A 316 -12.71 -17.84 8.83
C GLY A 316 -14.19 -17.51 9.08
N MET A 317 -14.48 -16.22 9.12
CA MET A 317 -15.84 -15.69 9.26
C MET A 317 -16.63 -15.79 7.93
N PHE A 318 -17.89 -16.19 8.00
CA PHE A 318 -18.82 -16.01 6.89
C PHE A 318 -19.21 -14.53 6.83
N GLY A 319 -18.89 -13.89 5.70
CA GLY A 319 -19.02 -12.45 5.49
C GLY A 319 -19.11 -12.12 4.00
N LEU A 320 -18.80 -10.87 3.63
CA LEU A 320 -18.85 -10.39 2.24
C LEU A 320 -17.57 -10.72 1.45
N GLU A 321 -16.48 -11.04 2.13
CA GLU A 321 -15.22 -11.45 1.49
C GLU A 321 -15.27 -12.91 1.00
N PRO A 322 -14.73 -13.23 -0.19
CA PRO A 322 -14.76 -14.56 -0.75
C PRO A 322 -13.87 -15.53 0.04
N MET A 323 -14.47 -16.23 0.99
CA MET A 323 -13.80 -17.19 1.88
C MET A 323 -14.25 -18.64 1.63
N LEU A 324 -13.46 -19.59 2.16
CA LEU A 324 -13.79 -21.02 2.19
C LEU A 324 -15.20 -21.28 2.76
N SER A 325 -15.64 -20.48 3.74
CA SER A 325 -16.96 -20.54 4.36
C SER A 325 -18.10 -20.32 3.35
N GLN A 326 -17.96 -19.37 2.42
CA GLN A 326 -18.96 -19.12 1.36
C GLN A 326 -19.01 -20.27 0.36
N ARG A 327 -17.86 -20.77 -0.10
CA ARG A 327 -17.81 -21.91 -1.05
C ARG A 327 -18.42 -23.17 -0.47
N VAL A 328 -18.14 -23.46 0.79
CA VAL A 328 -18.71 -24.62 1.49
C VAL A 328 -20.22 -24.41 1.71
N ALA A 329 -20.68 -23.21 2.05
CA ALA A 329 -22.11 -22.92 2.19
C ALA A 329 -22.84 -23.05 0.84
N ALA A 330 -22.26 -22.55 -0.26
CA ALA A 330 -22.78 -22.71 -1.61
C ALA A 330 -22.90 -24.18 -2.00
N ALA A 331 -21.89 -25.00 -1.67
CA ALA A 331 -21.95 -26.44 -1.90
C ALA A 331 -23.11 -27.11 -1.14
N HIS A 332 -23.34 -26.75 0.12
CA HIS A 332 -24.48 -27.26 0.89
C HIS A 332 -25.83 -26.82 0.30
N LEU A 333 -25.93 -25.58 -0.23
CA LEU A 333 -27.14 -25.09 -0.90
C LEU A 333 -27.48 -25.85 -2.20
N THR A 334 -26.55 -26.62 -2.77
CA THR A 334 -26.86 -27.52 -3.91
C THR A 334 -27.47 -28.85 -3.48
N LEU A 335 -27.36 -29.21 -2.19
CA LEU A 335 -27.74 -30.50 -1.66
C LEU A 335 -28.94 -30.43 -0.70
N PHE A 336 -29.17 -29.27 -0.07
CA PHE A 336 -30.18 -29.08 0.97
C PHE A 336 -31.03 -27.83 0.74
N ASP A 337 -32.30 -27.92 1.11
CA ASP A 337 -33.27 -26.80 0.96
C ASP A 337 -33.01 -25.65 1.96
N GLN A 338 -32.52 -25.97 3.16
CA GLN A 338 -32.22 -25.00 4.20
C GLN A 338 -30.75 -25.05 4.61
N VAL A 339 -30.09 -23.89 4.59
CA VAL A 339 -28.70 -23.72 5.03
C VAL A 339 -28.59 -22.45 5.85
N MET A 340 -28.23 -22.59 7.12
CA MET A 340 -27.95 -21.47 8.02
C MET A 340 -26.47 -21.44 8.39
N VAL A 341 -25.92 -20.25 8.62
CA VAL A 341 -24.51 -20.10 9.01
C VAL A 341 -24.41 -19.32 10.32
N ILE A 342 -23.69 -19.87 11.29
CA ILE A 342 -23.31 -19.19 12.52
C ILE A 342 -21.87 -18.73 12.35
N THR A 343 -21.63 -17.43 12.33
CA THR A 343 -20.28 -16.85 12.41
C THR A 343 -19.94 -16.57 13.86
N LEU A 344 -18.74 -16.99 14.27
CA LEU A 344 -18.20 -16.86 15.61
C LEU A 344 -16.92 -15.99 15.55
N PRO A 345 -17.04 -14.67 15.74
CA PRO A 345 -15.89 -13.75 15.62
C PRO A 345 -14.75 -14.09 16.58
N THR A 346 -15.08 -14.53 17.80
CA THR A 346 -14.09 -14.94 18.82
C THR A 346 -13.32 -16.21 18.45
N ALA A 347 -13.84 -16.99 17.50
CA ALA A 347 -13.29 -18.28 17.08
C ALA A 347 -12.59 -18.24 15.73
N ASP A 348 -12.68 -17.11 15.02
CA ASP A 348 -12.48 -16.99 13.58
C ASP A 348 -12.99 -18.21 12.81
N ALA A 349 -14.26 -18.53 13.00
CA ALA A 349 -14.86 -19.72 12.43
C ALA A 349 -16.33 -19.52 12.10
N SER A 350 -16.81 -20.35 11.20
CA SER A 350 -18.22 -20.49 10.89
C SER A 350 -18.70 -21.93 11.04
N LEU A 351 -19.92 -22.09 11.52
CA LEU A 351 -20.65 -23.35 11.55
C LEU A 351 -21.78 -23.27 10.52
N ILE A 352 -21.74 -24.16 9.54
CA ILE A 352 -22.74 -24.29 8.49
C ILE A 352 -23.68 -25.42 8.89
N LEU A 353 -24.97 -25.09 8.99
CA LEU A 353 -26.05 -25.99 9.38
C LEU A 353 -26.91 -26.24 8.15
N ALA A 354 -26.98 -27.47 7.67
CA ALA A 354 -27.72 -27.80 6.46
C ALA A 354 -28.68 -28.98 6.68
N GLY A 355 -29.85 -28.90 6.07
CA GLY A 355 -30.86 -29.96 6.08
C GLY A 355 -32.07 -29.59 5.24
N ASP A 356 -32.92 -30.57 4.94
CA ASP A 356 -34.17 -30.32 4.19
C ASP A 356 -35.18 -29.55 5.05
N ARG A 357 -35.15 -29.78 6.38
CA ARG A 357 -35.91 -29.00 7.36
C ARG A 357 -35.13 -28.83 8.67
N LEU A 358 -34.62 -27.62 8.90
CA LEU A 358 -33.95 -27.28 10.16
C LEU A 358 -35.00 -27.17 11.30
N PRO A 359 -34.68 -27.64 12.51
CA PRO A 359 -35.62 -27.64 13.64
C PRO A 359 -35.76 -26.26 14.32
N PHE A 360 -35.01 -25.25 13.85
CA PHE A 360 -34.97 -23.90 14.40
C PHE A 360 -34.92 -22.88 13.25
N ASP A 361 -35.48 -21.69 13.51
CA ASP A 361 -35.26 -20.51 12.69
C ASP A 361 -34.11 -19.65 13.27
N GLN A 362 -33.80 -18.53 12.61
CA GLN A 362 -32.73 -17.62 13.03
C GLN A 362 -32.90 -17.11 14.46
N ALA A 363 -34.13 -16.80 14.88
CA ALA A 363 -34.43 -16.27 16.20
C ALA A 363 -34.26 -17.36 17.27
N ALA A 364 -34.85 -18.54 17.05
CA ALA A 364 -34.73 -19.69 17.94
C ALA A 364 -33.28 -20.15 18.09
N LEU A 365 -32.51 -20.19 16.99
CA LEU A 365 -31.09 -20.54 17.03
C LEU A 365 -30.28 -19.51 17.82
N SER A 366 -30.58 -18.23 17.67
CA SER A 366 -29.92 -17.17 18.44
C SER A 366 -30.20 -17.29 19.94
N ASP A 367 -31.43 -17.62 20.32
CA ASP A 367 -31.81 -17.83 21.72
C ASP A 367 -31.12 -19.08 22.31
N ILE A 368 -31.04 -20.16 21.54
CA ILE A 368 -30.31 -21.39 21.91
C ILE A 368 -28.83 -21.08 22.16
N LEU A 369 -28.18 -20.32 21.27
CA LEU A 369 -26.76 -19.98 21.41
C LEU A 369 -26.51 -19.14 22.68
N ARG A 370 -27.36 -18.13 22.94
CA ARG A 370 -27.26 -17.30 24.15
C ARG A 370 -27.50 -18.10 25.43
N ALA A 371 -28.51 -18.98 25.43
CA ALA A 371 -28.82 -19.83 26.57
C ALA A 371 -27.67 -20.79 26.94
N ASN A 372 -26.85 -21.16 25.94
CA ASN A 372 -25.67 -22.00 26.12
C ASN A 372 -24.36 -21.20 26.30
N GLY A 373 -24.44 -19.90 26.56
CA GLY A 373 -23.30 -19.07 26.95
C GLY A 373 -22.46 -18.53 25.79
N VAL A 374 -22.91 -18.66 24.53
CA VAL A 374 -22.23 -18.05 23.38
C VAL A 374 -22.57 -16.56 23.35
N THR A 375 -21.56 -15.71 23.55
CA THR A 375 -21.79 -14.26 23.77
C THR A 375 -21.64 -13.40 22.51
N GLN A 376 -20.83 -13.84 21.54
CA GLN A 376 -20.59 -13.13 20.29
C GLN A 376 -20.81 -14.07 19.10
N PHE A 377 -21.85 -13.79 18.32
CA PHE A 377 -22.16 -14.55 17.12
C PHE A 377 -23.03 -13.75 16.16
N ILE A 378 -23.01 -14.13 14.89
CA ILE A 378 -23.93 -13.65 13.85
C ILE A 378 -24.56 -14.87 13.21
N VAL A 379 -25.89 -14.91 13.10
CA VAL A 379 -26.61 -15.99 12.42
C VAL A 379 -27.12 -15.47 11.08
N PHE A 380 -26.79 -16.15 10.00
CA PHE A 380 -27.32 -15.93 8.67
C PHE A 380 -28.37 -17.01 8.36
N ASP A 381 -29.55 -16.57 7.93
CA ASP A 381 -30.63 -17.45 7.51
C ASP A 381 -30.46 -17.90 6.04
N THR A 382 -31.26 -18.87 5.60
CA THR A 382 -31.13 -19.44 4.25
C THR A 382 -31.21 -18.38 3.13
N PRO A 383 -32.13 -17.40 3.15
CA PRO A 383 -32.13 -16.31 2.18
C PRO A 383 -30.84 -15.49 2.17
N ALA A 384 -30.32 -15.08 3.33
CA ALA A 384 -29.08 -14.32 3.42
C ALA A 384 -27.87 -15.12 2.94
N VAL A 385 -27.77 -16.40 3.34
CA VAL A 385 -26.70 -17.30 2.88
C VAL A 385 -26.76 -17.48 1.37
N ARG A 386 -27.95 -17.62 0.78
CA ARG A 386 -28.12 -17.72 -0.67
C ARG A 386 -27.65 -16.45 -1.37
N GLN A 387 -28.03 -15.27 -0.88
CA GLN A 387 -27.59 -14.02 -1.47
C GLN A 387 -26.06 -13.85 -1.39
N MET A 388 -25.45 -14.17 -0.25
CA MET A 388 -24.02 -13.95 -0.02
C MET A 388 -23.13 -15.02 -0.66
N ALA A 389 -23.60 -16.27 -0.76
CA ALA A 389 -22.81 -17.39 -1.30
C ALA A 389 -22.97 -17.59 -2.81
N THR A 390 -23.90 -16.89 -3.48
CA THR A 390 -24.10 -16.94 -4.94
C THR A 390 -23.77 -15.64 -5.66
N THR A 391 -23.27 -14.63 -4.94
CA THR A 391 -22.75 -13.42 -5.59
C THR A 391 -21.33 -13.73 -6.07
N PRO A 392 -21.00 -13.50 -7.36
CA PRO A 392 -19.72 -13.87 -7.95
C PRO A 392 -18.53 -13.13 -7.34
#